data_AF-A0A8S9UEG1-F1
#
_entry.id   AF-A0A8S9UEG1-F1
#
_cell.length_a   1.000
_cell.length_b   1.000
_cell.length_c   1.000
_cell.angle_alpha   90.00
_cell.angle_beta   90.00
_cell.angle_gamma   90.00
#
_symmetry.space_group_name_H-M   'P 1'
#
loop_
_entity.id
_entity.type
_entity.pdbx_description
1 polymer ?
#
loop_
_entity_poly.entity_id
_entity_poly.type
_entity_poly.pdbx_seq_one_letter_code
_entity_poly.pdbx_strand_id
1 'polypeptide(L)'
;MVAHKRLMASYAMSCSALNESAPMSDVLWPNLEAEVIFPAYWGEESATVGSSSVDYYHLVQRLLKSVLPVLIVGIIVRLALVGGGFFHRRRMVTQHAQQKDPTGEV
;
A
#
# COMPACT_ATOMS: atom_id res chain seq x y z
N MET A 1 2.61 12.14 9.36
CA MET A 1 3.25 12.22 8.03
C MET A 1 2.82 13.51 7.37
N VAL A 2 3.74 14.20 6.71
CA VAL A 2 3.50 15.49 6.04
C VAL A 2 4.02 15.41 4.61
N ALA A 3 3.26 15.96 3.67
CA ALA A 3 3.67 16.10 2.28
C ALA A 3 3.55 17.57 1.86
N HIS A 4 4.59 18.07 1.19
CA HIS A 4 4.62 19.43 0.64
C HIS A 4 4.69 19.34 -0.88
N LYS A 5 3.83 20.10 -1.56
CA LYS A 5 3.82 20.24 -3.01
C LYS A 5 4.02 21.72 -3.35
N ARG A 6 5.11 21.99 -4.06
CA ARG A 6 5.48 23.33 -4.51
C ARG A 6 5.14 23.48 -5.98
N LEU A 7 4.39 24.52 -6.31
CA LEU A 7 3.91 24.77 -7.66
C LEU A 7 4.21 26.21 -8.05
N MET A 8 4.57 26.38 -9.32
CA MET A 8 4.77 27.68 -9.95
C MET A 8 3.95 27.70 -11.22
N ALA A 9 3.07 28.68 -11.35
CA ALA A 9 2.32 28.96 -12.56
C ALA A 9 2.95 30.16 -13.25
N SER A 10 3.25 30.00 -14.54
CA SER A 10 3.92 31.00 -15.36
C SER A 10 3.22 31.12 -16.70
N TYR A 11 3.23 32.32 -17.27
CA TYR A 11 2.76 32.56 -18.64
C TYR A 11 3.94 32.54 -19.60
N ALA A 12 3.77 31.92 -20.76
CA ALA A 12 4.70 32.08 -21.87
C ALA A 12 4.27 33.32 -22.67
N MET A 13 5.07 34.39 -22.60
CA MET A 13 4.84 35.60 -23.38
C MET A 13 5.37 35.39 -24.79
N SER A 14 4.53 35.57 -25.81
CA SER A 14 4.93 35.53 -27.23
C SER A 14 4.89 36.93 -27.85
N CYS A 15 5.46 37.10 -29.04
CA CYS A 15 5.27 38.31 -29.82
C CYS A 15 3.80 38.47 -30.26
N SER A 16 3.39 39.72 -30.50
CA SER A 16 2.06 40.06 -31.00
C SER A 16 1.91 39.67 -32.48
N ALA A 17 0.75 39.13 -32.85
CA ALA A 17 0.41 38.79 -34.24
C ALA A 17 0.26 40.04 -35.15
N LEU A 18 0.05 41.22 -34.56
CA LEU A 18 -0.09 42.49 -35.28
C LEU A 18 1.24 43.25 -35.37
N ASN A 19 2.19 42.94 -34.49
CA ASN A 19 3.52 43.55 -34.50
C ASN A 19 4.53 42.59 -33.87
N GLU A 20 5.38 41.99 -34.70
CA GLU A 20 6.38 41.00 -34.27
C GLU A 20 7.47 41.58 -33.35
N SER A 21 7.63 42.91 -33.34
CA SER A 21 8.58 43.60 -32.47
C SER A 21 8.05 43.93 -31.06
N ALA A 22 6.77 43.64 -30.80
CA ALA A 22 6.10 43.94 -29.53
C ALA A 22 5.60 42.67 -28.83
N PRO A 23 5.68 42.59 -27.49
CA PRO A 23 5.11 41.49 -26.72
C PRO A 23 3.58 41.45 -26.85
N MET A 24 3.01 40.25 -26.70
CA MET A 24 1.57 40.05 -26.55
C MET A 24 1.14 40.33 -25.10
N SER A 25 1.28 41.59 -24.69
CA SER A 25 0.96 42.08 -23.35
C SER A 25 -0.18 43.12 -23.39
N ASP A 26 -0.97 43.20 -22.32
CA ASP A 26 -2.01 44.23 -22.13
C ASP A 26 -1.41 45.63 -21.90
N VAL A 27 -2.26 46.67 -21.97
CA VAL A 27 -1.94 48.11 -21.81
C VAL A 27 -1.12 48.41 -20.55
N LEU A 28 -1.30 47.62 -19.49
CA LEU A 28 -0.61 47.81 -18.22
C LEU A 28 0.89 47.44 -18.28
N TRP A 29 1.35 46.63 -19.23
CA TRP A 29 2.72 46.08 -19.27
C TRP A 29 3.37 46.20 -20.66
N PRO A 30 3.47 47.41 -21.24
CA PRO A 30 3.85 47.59 -22.65
C PRO A 30 5.31 47.30 -22.98
N ASN A 31 6.20 47.27 -21.97
CA ASN A 31 7.65 47.05 -22.15
C ASN A 31 8.09 45.66 -21.68
N LEU A 32 7.18 44.69 -21.64
CA LEU A 32 7.54 43.34 -21.22
C LEU A 32 8.33 42.64 -22.32
N GLU A 33 9.38 41.89 -21.98
CA GLU A 33 10.09 41.11 -23.00
C GLU A 33 9.19 40.02 -23.57
N ALA A 34 9.31 39.76 -24.87
CA ALA A 34 8.67 38.63 -25.53
C ALA A 34 9.55 37.38 -25.43
N GLU A 35 8.96 36.21 -25.66
CA GLU A 35 9.63 34.89 -25.64
C GLU A 35 10.22 34.49 -24.28
N VAL A 36 9.72 35.09 -23.20
CA VAL A 36 10.12 34.78 -21.82
C VAL A 36 9.01 34.09 -21.05
N ILE A 37 9.41 33.24 -20.11
CA ILE A 37 8.50 32.63 -19.14
C ILE A 37 8.33 33.61 -17.97
N PHE A 38 7.15 34.23 -17.88
CA PHE A 38 6.86 35.21 -16.84
C PHE A 38 6.21 34.52 -15.61
N PRO A 39 6.83 34.61 -14.41
CA PRO A 39 6.24 34.09 -13.17
C PRO A 39 4.94 34.81 -12.84
N ALA A 40 3.82 34.09 -12.79
CA ALA A 40 2.55 34.68 -12.39
C ALA A 40 2.22 34.40 -10.92
N TYR A 41 2.46 33.16 -10.50
CA TYR A 41 2.10 32.71 -9.17
C TYR A 41 3.02 31.60 -8.66
N TRP A 42 3.33 31.66 -7.38
CA TRP A 42 4.00 30.60 -6.63
C TRP A 42 3.11 30.22 -5.46
N GLY A 43 2.95 28.92 -5.22
CA GLY A 43 2.16 28.40 -4.13
C GLY A 43 2.76 27.13 -3.54
N GLU A 44 2.60 26.97 -2.23
CA GLU A 44 2.92 25.75 -1.52
C GLU A 44 1.63 25.13 -0.96
N GLU A 45 1.31 23.92 -1.40
CA GLU A 45 0.23 23.11 -0.86
C GLU A 45 0.82 22.11 0.12
N SER A 46 0.34 22.11 1.36
CA SER A 46 0.78 21.18 2.39
C SER A 46 -0.37 20.29 2.84
N ALA A 47 -0.14 18.97 2.85
CA ALA A 47 -1.09 18.00 3.37
C ALA A 47 -0.49 17.33 4.60
N THR A 48 -1.22 17.40 5.72
CA THR A 48 -0.83 16.76 6.98
C THR A 48 -1.87 15.72 7.34
N VAL A 49 -1.45 14.48 7.57
CA VAL A 49 -2.34 13.44 8.10
C VAL A 49 -2.65 13.78 9.55
N GLY A 50 -3.94 13.93 9.88
CA GLY A 50 -4.40 14.20 11.24
C GLY A 50 -3.97 13.10 12.22
N SER A 51 -3.68 13.48 13.47
CA SER A 51 -3.14 12.59 14.51
C SER A 51 -4.01 11.34 14.71
N SER A 52 -5.33 11.49 14.73
CA SER A 52 -6.28 10.38 14.92
C SER A 52 -6.17 9.27 13.86
N SER A 53 -5.90 9.62 12.60
CA SER A 53 -5.73 8.64 11.52
C SER A 53 -4.42 7.86 11.65
N VAL A 54 -3.36 8.51 12.14
CA VAL A 54 -2.07 7.86 12.40
C VAL A 54 -2.18 6.88 13.57
N ASP A 55 -2.88 7.28 14.64
CA ASP A 55 -3.10 6.43 15.81
C ASP A 55 -3.96 5.21 15.47
N TYR A 56 -5.00 5.39 14.65
CA TYR A 56 -5.82 4.29 14.16
C TYR A 56 -5.00 3.29 13.32
N TYR A 57 -4.14 3.77 12.42
CA TYR A 57 -3.26 2.92 11.63
C TYR A 57 -2.33 2.07 12.53
N HIS A 58 -1.71 2.69 13.53
CA HIS A 58 -0.84 1.98 14.47
C HIS A 58 -1.60 0.98 15.33
N LEU A 59 -2.84 1.31 15.73
CA LEU A 59 -3.71 0.39 16.47
C LEU A 59 -4.01 -0.84 15.61
N VAL A 60 -4.47 -0.65 14.37
CA VAL A 60 -4.75 -1.74 13.43
C VAL A 60 -3.50 -2.59 13.19
N GLN A 61 -2.35 -1.96 12.97
CA GLN A 61 -1.09 -2.66 12.76
C GLN A 61 -0.69 -3.51 13.98
N ARG A 62 -0.89 -3.00 15.20
CA ARG A 62 -0.63 -3.76 16.44
C ARG A 62 -1.59 -4.93 16.59
N LEU A 63 -2.88 -4.72 16.32
CA LEU A 63 -3.88 -5.80 16.36
C LEU A 63 -3.53 -6.91 15.37
N LEU A 64 -3.20 -6.56 14.12
CA LEU A 64 -2.80 -7.56 13.12
C LEU A 64 -1.54 -8.31 13.56
N LYS A 65 -0.52 -7.61 14.07
CA LYS A 65 0.70 -8.25 14.60
C LYS A 65 0.42 -9.20 15.77
N SER A 66 -0.62 -8.94 16.57
CA SER A 66 -1.01 -9.81 17.67
C SER A 66 -1.89 -10.98 17.23
N VAL A 67 -2.81 -10.77 16.30
CA VAL A 67 -3.81 -11.78 15.90
C VAL A 67 -3.23 -12.76 14.89
N LEU A 68 -2.40 -12.30 13.94
CA LEU A 68 -1.87 -13.13 12.87
C LEU A 68 -1.05 -14.34 13.38
N PRO A 69 -0.13 -14.18 14.36
CA PRO A 69 0.61 -15.31 14.90
C PRO A 69 -0.29 -16.34 15.60
N VAL A 70 -1.28 -15.87 16.37
CA VAL A 70 -2.23 -16.73 17.08
C VAL A 70 -3.07 -17.54 16.08
N LEU A 71 -3.53 -16.90 15.00
CA LEU A 71 -4.27 -17.56 13.93
C LEU A 71 -3.42 -18.65 13.27
N ILE A 72 -2.16 -18.36 12.94
CA ILE A 72 -1.23 -19.32 12.31
C ILE A 72 -1.02 -20.53 13.22
N VAL A 73 -0.73 -20.31 14.51
CA VAL A 73 -0.56 -21.41 15.47
C VAL A 73 -1.83 -22.24 15.58
N GLY A 74 -3.00 -21.61 15.66
CA GLY A 74 -4.28 -22.31 15.70
C GLY A 74 -4.52 -23.22 14.49
N ILE A 75 -4.15 -22.75 13.29
CA ILE A 75 -4.24 -23.55 12.06
C ILE A 75 -3.28 -24.76 12.13
N ILE A 76 -2.03 -24.54 12.51
CA ILE A 76 -1.02 -25.61 12.61
C ILE A 76 -1.46 -26.69 13.61
N VAL A 77 -1.91 -26.28 14.80
CA VAL A 77 -2.41 -27.20 15.84
C VAL A 77 -3.59 -28.01 15.31
N ARG A 78 -4.54 -27.37 14.63
CA ARG A 78 -5.70 -28.07 14.06
C ARG A 78 -5.27 -29.11 13.03
N LEU A 79 -4.33 -28.77 12.15
CA LEU A 79 -3.81 -29.71 11.14
C LEU A 79 -3.06 -30.87 11.79
N ALA A 80 -2.26 -30.61 12.82
CA ALA A 80 -1.54 -31.64 13.57
C ALA A 80 -2.49 -32.61 14.26
N LEU A 81 -3.58 -32.12 14.86
CA LEU A 81 -4.59 -32.96 15.51
C LEU A 81 -5.34 -33.84 14.50
N VAL A 82 -5.78 -33.26 13.37
CA VAL A 82 -6.48 -34.01 12.32
C VAL A 82 -5.56 -35.05 11.67
N GLY A 83 -4.33 -34.65 11.30
CA GLY A 83 -3.34 -35.55 10.70
C GLY A 83 -2.88 -36.64 11.66
N GLY A 84 -2.56 -36.26 12.90
CA GLY A 84 -2.17 -37.19 13.97
C GLY A 84 -3.28 -38.18 14.31
N GLY A 85 -4.51 -37.72 14.45
CA GLY A 85 -5.67 -38.60 14.71
C GLY A 85 -5.93 -39.57 13.56
N PHE A 86 -5.81 -39.12 12.31
CA PHE A 86 -5.94 -40.00 11.14
C PHE A 86 -4.84 -41.05 11.07
N PHE A 87 -3.59 -40.66 11.31
CA PHE A 87 -2.44 -41.57 11.34
C PHE A 87 -2.57 -42.59 12.47
N HIS A 88 -2.94 -42.15 13.67
CA HIS A 88 -3.10 -43.04 14.83
C HIS A 88 -4.21 -44.07 14.62
N ARG A 89 -5.33 -43.66 14.01
CA ARG A 89 -6.44 -44.54 13.67
C ARG A 89 -6.05 -45.56 12.60
N ARG A 90 -5.29 -45.16 11.56
CA ARG A 90 -4.75 -46.10 10.57
C ARG A 90 -3.82 -47.12 11.22
N ARG A 91 -2.93 -46.68 12.10
CA ARG A 91 -1.95 -47.55 12.77
C ARG A 91 -2.63 -48.58 13.69
N MET A 92 -3.67 -48.18 14.43
CA MET A 92 -4.45 -49.10 15.25
C MET A 92 -5.18 -50.15 14.42
N VAL A 93 -5.76 -49.78 13.27
CA VAL A 93 -6.41 -50.74 12.36
C VAL A 93 -5.40 -51.75 11.79
N THR A 94 -4.20 -51.30 11.42
CA THR A 94 -3.13 -52.19 10.94
C THR A 94 -2.59 -53.10 12.05
N GLN A 95 -2.47 -52.62 13.29
CA GLN A 95 -2.03 -53.43 14.43
C GLN A 95 -3.07 -54.47 14.86
N HIS A 96 -4.37 -54.12 14.87
CA HIS A 96 -5.45 -55.09 15.11
C HIS A 96 -5.59 -56.12 13.99
N ALA A 97 -5.26 -55.76 12.75
CA ALA A 97 -5.21 -56.70 11.63
C ALA A 97 -4.04 -57.71 11.76
N GLN A 98 -2.86 -57.28 12.23
CA GLN A 98 -1.74 -58.20 12.47
C GLN A 98 -1.92 -59.09 13.72
N GLN A 99 -2.61 -58.62 14.75
CA GLN A 99 -2.85 -59.43 15.96
C GLN A 99 -3.88 -60.56 15.75
N LYS A 100 -4.72 -60.47 14.71
CA LYS A 100 -5.70 -61.52 14.37
C LYS A 100 -5.09 -62.71 13.61
N ASP A 101 -3.80 -62.66 13.26
CA ASP A 101 -3.16 -63.72 12.47
C ASP A 101 -1.93 -64.35 13.17
N PRO A 102 -2.10 -65.08 14.30
CA PRO A 102 -1.06 -65.95 14.84
C PRO A 102 -1.43 -67.44 14.68
N THR A 103 -2.08 -67.86 13.59
CA THR A 103 -2.16 -69.30 13.26
C THR A 103 -2.48 -69.51 11.77
N GLY A 104 -1.43 -69.45 10.94
CA GLY A 104 -1.37 -70.25 9.73
C GLY A 104 -0.79 -71.62 10.08
N GLU A 105 -1.50 -72.68 9.68
CA GLU A 105 -1.26 -74.15 9.72
C GLU A 105 -2.57 -74.79 10.23
N VAL A 106 -3.34 -75.58 9.49
CA VAL A 106 -3.13 -76.46 8.30
C VAL A 106 -4.43 -76.52 7.50
#